data_AF-A0A928GBB1-F1
#
_entry.id   AF-A0A928GBB1-F1
#
_cell.length_a   1.000
_cell.length_b   1.000
_cell.length_c   1.000
_cell.angle_alpha   90.00
_cell.angle_beta   90.00
_cell.angle_gamma   90.00
#
_symmetry.space_group_name_H-M   'P 1'
#
loop_
_entity.id
_entity.type
_entity.pdbx_description
1 polymer ?
#
loop_
_entity_poly.entity_id
_entity_poly.type
_entity_poly.pdbx_seq_one_letter_code
_entity_poly.pdbx_strand_id
1 'polypeptide(L)' 'NIAKGRLQKFFKEQTLEEQGYQMGDGKTPVKDVVKAADAEAKILTFKRISLAD' A
#
# COMPACT_ATOMS: atom_id res chain seq x y z
N ASN A 1 7.97 -4.14 22.90
CA ASN A 1 7.13 -4.52 21.73
C ASN A 1 6.26 -3.40 21.16
N ILE A 2 5.94 -2.35 21.90
CA ILE A 2 5.10 -1.22 21.43
C ILE A 2 5.69 -0.50 20.20
N ALA A 3 7.01 -0.28 20.18
CA ALA A 3 7.69 0.37 19.06
C ALA A 3 7.52 -0.40 17.74
N LYS A 4 7.59 -1.74 17.77
CA LYS A 4 7.40 -2.58 16.57
C LYS A 4 5.98 -2.47 16.01
N GLY A 5 4.96 -2.43 16.88
CA GLY A 5 3.57 -2.23 16.46
C GLY A 5 3.33 -0.88 15.81
N ARG A 6 3.97 0.19 16.34
CA ARG A 6 3.90 1.54 15.72
C ARG A 6 4.57 1.58 14.35
N LEU A 7 5.72 0.93 14.19
CA LEU A 7 6.40 0.81 12.90
C LEU A 7 5.53 0.07 11.88
N GLN A 8 4.92 -1.05 12.26
CA GLN A 8 4.00 -1.78 11.36
C GLN A 8 2.79 -0.93 10.97
N LYS A 9 2.21 -0.18 11.91
CA LYS A 9 1.11 0.75 11.62
C LYS A 9 1.55 1.84 10.62
N PHE A 10 2.72 2.44 10.86
CA PHE A 10 3.29 3.45 9.96
C PHE A 10 3.43 2.94 8.53
N PHE A 11 3.96 1.73 8.34
CA PHE A 11 4.09 1.15 6.99
C PHE A 11 2.72 0.94 6.32
N LYS A 12 1.73 0.43 7.03
CA LYS A 12 0.36 0.28 6.49
C LYS A 12 -0.31 1.60 6.12
N GLU A 13 0.07 2.71 6.77
CA GLU A 13 -0.51 4.03 6.50
C GLU A 13 0.27 4.80 5.43
N GLN A 14 1.59 4.65 5.36
CA GLN A 14 2.48 5.53 4.58
C GLN A 14 3.12 4.86 3.37
N THR A 15 3.11 3.53 3.26
CA THR A 15 3.69 2.82 2.09
C THR A 15 2.60 2.22 1.23
N LEU A 16 2.64 2.53 -0.07
CA LEU A 16 1.63 2.09 -1.03
C LEU A 16 1.48 0.57 -1.06
N GLU A 17 2.58 -0.18 -0.99
CA GLU A 17 2.58 -1.65 -1.07
C GLU A 17 1.88 -2.35 0.09
N GLU A 18 1.96 -1.78 1.30
CA GLU A 18 1.38 -2.35 2.53
C GLU A 18 -0.03 -1.83 2.82
N GLN A 19 -0.49 -0.82 2.09
CA GLN A 19 -1.85 -0.30 2.18
C GLN A 19 -2.84 -1.32 1.61
N GLY A 20 -4.05 -1.34 2.18
CA GLY A 20 -5.17 -2.09 1.62
C GLY A 20 -5.56 -1.53 0.25
N TYR A 21 -5.78 -2.40 -0.73
CA TYR A 21 -6.15 -2.02 -2.08
C TYR A 21 -7.57 -1.42 -2.08
N GLN A 22 -7.64 -0.10 -2.30
CA GLN A 22 -8.87 0.69 -2.12
C GLN A 22 -9.95 0.42 -3.18
N MET A 23 -9.58 -0.12 -4.35
CA MET A 23 -10.55 -0.46 -5.40
C MET A 23 -11.13 -1.88 -5.25
N GLY A 24 -10.66 -2.64 -4.25
CA GLY A 24 -11.17 -3.95 -3.89
C GLY A 24 -11.94 -3.92 -2.57
N ASP A 25 -11.73 -4.94 -1.74
CA ASP A 25 -12.36 -5.06 -0.41
C ASP A 25 -11.59 -4.34 0.71
N GLY A 26 -10.48 -3.67 0.37
CA GLY A 26 -9.61 -2.99 1.32
C GLY A 26 -8.82 -3.92 2.27
N LYS A 27 -8.92 -5.25 2.11
CA LYS A 27 -8.26 -6.23 2.97
C LYS A 27 -6.96 -6.74 2.37
N THR A 28 -6.92 -6.92 1.05
CA THR A 28 -5.73 -7.36 0.34
C THR A 28 -4.77 -6.18 0.14
N PRO A 29 -3.48 -6.31 0.49
CA PRO A 29 -2.53 -5.23 0.29
C PRO A 29 -2.20 -5.04 -1.20
N VAL A 30 -1.85 -3.81 -1.60
CA VAL A 30 -1.59 -3.46 -3.02
C VAL A 30 -0.54 -4.37 -3.65
N LYS A 31 0.53 -4.73 -2.93
CA LYS A 31 1.59 -5.62 -3.44
C LYS A 31 1.08 -7.00 -3.85
N ASP A 32 0.09 -7.53 -3.14
CA ASP A 32 -0.45 -8.86 -3.41
C ASP A 32 -1.41 -8.82 -4.61
N VAL A 33 -2.14 -7.70 -4.76
CA VAL A 33 -2.97 -7.44 -5.95
C VAL A 33 -2.10 -7.32 -7.21
N VAL A 34 -1.00 -6.58 -7.14
CA VAL A 34 -0.07 -6.42 -8.28
C VAL A 34 0.54 -7.76 -8.67
N LYS A 35 1.04 -8.54 -7.69
CA LYS A 35 1.60 -9.87 -7.95
C LYS A 35 0.61 -10.87 -8.52
N ALA A 36 -0.66 -10.80 -8.10
CA ALA A 36 -1.71 -11.67 -8.63
C ALA A 36 -2.06 -11.35 -10.09
N ALA A 37 -1.89 -10.09 -10.51
CA ALA A 37 -2.07 -9.69 -11.90
C ALA A 37 -0.84 -10.05 -12.76
N ASP A 38 0.37 -9.81 -12.25
CA ASP A 38 1.64 -10.14 -12.88
C ASP A 38 2.74 -10.27 -11.82
N ALA A 39 3.38 -11.44 -11.76
CA ALA A 39 4.41 -11.74 -10.76
C ALA A 39 5.70 -10.91 -10.93
N GLU A 40 5.96 -10.38 -12.14
CA GLU A 40 7.15 -9.59 -12.43
C GLU A 40 6.90 -8.07 -12.36
N ALA A 41 5.63 -7.66 -12.24
CA ALA A 41 5.26 -6.25 -12.18
C ALA A 41 5.79 -5.56 -10.93
N LYS A 42 6.32 -4.33 -11.12
CA LYS A 42 6.90 -3.51 -10.06
C LYS A 42 6.34 -2.10 -10.10
N ILE A 43 6.09 -1.54 -8.92
CA ILE A 43 5.77 -0.13 -8.77
C ILE A 43 7.08 0.65 -8.76
N LEU A 44 7.38 1.36 -9.85
CA LEU A 44 8.61 2.15 -9.95
C LEU A 44 8.49 3.51 -9.25
N THR A 45 7.32 4.15 -9.36
CA THR A 45 7.03 5.45 -8.74
C THR A 45 5.52 5.70 -8.73
N PHE A 46 5.07 6.57 -7.83
CA PHE A 46 3.69 7.08 -7.83
C PHE A 46 3.68 8.55 -7.39
N LYS A 47 2.69 9.29 -7.89
CA LYS A 47 2.46 10.68 -7.49
C LYS A 47 0.97 10.90 -7.28
N ARG A 48 0.58 11.29 -6.07
CA ARG A 48 -0.80 11.72 -5.77
C ARG A 48 -0.87 13.24 -5.82
N ILE A 49 -1.72 13.77 -6.68
CA ILE A 49 -2.06 15.20 -6.70
C ILE A 49 -3.50 15.30 -6.20
N SER A 50 -3.72 16.13 -5.19
CA SER A 50 -5.05 16.49 -4.70
C SER A 50 -5.24 17.97 -4.97
N LEU A 51 -6.40 18.34 -5.50
CA LEU A 51 -6.86 19.72 -5.45
C LEU A 51 -7.27 19.93 -3.98
N ALA A 52 -6.33 20.40 -3.17
CA ALA A 52 -6.65 20.81 -1.81
C ALA A 52 -7.32 22.20 -1.88
N ASP A 53 -8.48 22.35 -1.24
CA ASP A 53 -8.86 23.60 -0.60
C ASP A 53 -8.03 23.79 0.68
#